data_AF-A0A494XHU7-F1
#
_entry.id   AF-A0A494XHU7-F1
#
_cell.length_a   1.000
_cell.length_b   1.000
_cell.length_c   1.000
_cell.angle_alpha   90.00
_cell.angle_beta   90.00
_cell.angle_gamma   90.00
#
_symmetry.space_group_name_H-M   'P 1'
#
loop_
_entity.id
_entity.type
_entity.pdbx_description
1 polymer ?
#
loop_
_entity_poly.entity_id
_entity_poly.type
_entity_poly.pdbx_seq_one_letter_code
_entity_poly.pdbx_strand_id
1 'polypeptide(L)'
;MTQHYTITELAREFDVTPRAIRFYEDQGLLSPSREGASGLRRVYSGRDRTRLKLTLRGKRLGFTLSEIRELLNLYESPTDTVSQLHAFLATIAEHREVLERQLEDLNATLEDLAQYETQCRAMLAVNGAAQAERS
;
A
#
# COMPACT_ATOMS: atom_id res chain seq x y z
N MET A 1 -31.37 3.94 4.37
CA MET A 1 -30.69 4.46 5.56
C MET A 1 -29.22 4.63 5.20
N THR A 2 -28.67 5.84 5.26
CA THR A 2 -27.24 6.06 5.00
C THR A 2 -26.46 5.53 6.20
N GLN A 3 -25.61 4.52 6.00
CA GLN A 3 -24.81 3.95 7.08
C GLN A 3 -23.69 4.95 7.44
N HIS A 4 -23.61 5.29 8.73
CA HIS A 4 -22.53 6.09 9.29
C HIS A 4 -21.59 5.20 10.12
N TYR A 5 -20.30 5.51 10.07
CA TYR A 5 -19.24 4.80 10.78
C TYR A 5 -18.54 5.76 11.73
N THR A 6 -18.06 5.23 12.84
CA THR A 6 -17.12 5.90 13.75
C THR A 6 -15.69 5.64 13.32
N ILE A 7 -14.76 6.48 13.80
CA ILE A 7 -13.34 6.28 13.53
C ILE A 7 -12.84 4.92 14.05
N THR A 8 -13.39 4.43 15.17
CA THR A 8 -12.99 3.17 15.78
C THR A 8 -13.50 1.97 14.97
N GLU A 9 -14.70 2.06 14.40
CA GLU A 9 -15.22 1.02 13.49
C GLU A 9 -14.36 0.92 12.23
N LEU A 10 -14.07 2.05 11.58
CA LEU A 10 -13.20 2.05 10.38
C LEU A 10 -11.78 1.60 10.69
N ALA A 11 -11.23 2.00 11.85
CA ALA A 11 -9.91 1.57 12.30
C ALA A 11 -9.83 0.04 12.43
N ARG A 12 -10.83 -0.58 13.07
CA ARG A 12 -10.92 -2.03 13.22
C ARG A 12 -11.15 -2.72 11.89
N GLU A 13 -12.03 -2.18 11.05
CA GLU A 13 -12.38 -2.78 9.77
C GLU A 13 -11.17 -2.88 8.82
N PHE A 14 -10.36 -1.82 8.77
CA PHE A 14 -9.23 -1.74 7.85
C PHE A 14 -7.88 -2.08 8.50
N ASP A 15 -7.89 -2.52 9.76
CA ASP A 15 -6.70 -2.83 10.55
C ASP A 15 -5.68 -1.67 10.54
N VAL A 16 -6.17 -0.46 10.83
CA VAL A 16 -5.36 0.75 10.94
C VAL A 16 -5.65 1.47 12.25
N THR A 17 -4.72 2.31 12.68
CA THR A 17 -4.94 3.10 13.88
C THR A 17 -5.91 4.26 13.62
N PRO A 18 -6.70 4.69 14.62
CA PRO A 18 -7.46 5.95 14.52
C PRO A 18 -6.57 7.15 14.19
N ARG A 19 -5.29 7.13 14.62
CA ARG A 19 -4.30 8.15 14.26
C ARG A 19 -4.04 8.20 12.76
N ALA A 20 -3.92 7.05 12.09
CA ALA A 20 -3.75 6.98 10.65
C ALA A 20 -4.97 7.53 9.90
N ILE A 21 -6.18 7.21 10.36
CA ILE A 21 -7.42 7.76 9.76
C ILE A 21 -7.47 9.28 9.89
N ARG A 22 -7.11 9.84 11.06
CA ARG A 22 -7.02 11.30 11.23
C ARG A 22 -5.97 11.92 10.33
N PHE A 23 -4.83 11.25 10.16
CA PHE A 23 -3.81 11.71 9.22
C PHE A 23 -4.37 11.78 7.79
N TYR A 24 -5.14 10.79 7.32
CA TYR A 24 -5.79 10.86 6.01
C TYR A 24 -6.88 11.94 5.92
N GLU A 25 -7.62 12.20 7.00
CA GLU A 25 -8.53 13.35 7.13
C GLU A 25 -7.76 14.68 6.97
N ASP A 26 -6.65 14.87 7.69
CA ASP A 26 -5.81 16.07 7.62
C ASP A 26 -5.21 16.27 6.21
N GLN A 27 -4.97 15.18 5.48
CA GLN A 27 -4.53 15.19 4.09
C GLN A 27 -5.69 15.36 3.09
N GLY A 28 -6.92 15.61 3.54
CA GLY A 28 -8.08 15.85 2.67
C GLY A 28 -8.54 14.62 1.89
N LEU A 29 -8.13 13.42 2.30
CA LEU A 29 -8.56 12.17 1.66
C LEU A 29 -9.90 11.68 2.19
N LEU A 30 -10.31 12.14 3.36
CA LEU A 30 -11.60 11.85 3.99
C LEU A 30 -12.26 13.17 4.40
N SER A 31 -13.59 13.19 4.44
CA SER A 31 -14.35 14.39 4.81
C SER A 31 -15.51 14.02 5.73
N PRO A 32 -15.22 13.54 6.97
CA PRO A 32 -16.26 13.16 7.91
C PRO A 32 -17.13 14.36 8.28
N SER A 33 -18.41 14.08 8.51
CA SER A 33 -19.33 15.05 9.10
C SER A 33 -19.17 15.06 10.63
N ARG A 34 -19.67 16.13 11.26
CA ARG A 34 -19.71 16.27 12.72
C ARG A 34 -21.16 16.24 13.20
N GLU A 35 -21.43 15.42 14.20
CA GLU A 35 -22.77 15.25 14.79
C GLU A 35 -22.77 15.51 16.30
N GLY A 36 -23.97 15.73 16.84
CA GLY A 36 -24.24 15.96 18.27
C GLY A 36 -24.27 17.44 18.66
N ALA A 37 -24.89 17.72 19.82
CA ALA A 37 -25.13 19.09 20.31
C ALA A 37 -23.86 19.95 20.49
N SER A 38 -22.70 19.30 20.66
CA SER A 38 -21.39 19.96 20.77
C SER A 38 -20.54 19.87 19.50
N GLY A 39 -20.99 19.17 18.45
CA GLY A 39 -20.23 18.94 17.21
C GLY A 39 -18.92 18.16 17.39
N LEU A 40 -18.73 17.49 18.53
CA LEU A 40 -17.48 16.78 18.84
C LEU A 40 -17.38 15.39 18.18
N ARG A 41 -18.52 14.77 17.80
CA ARG A 41 -18.53 13.41 17.27
C ARG A 41 -18.33 13.40 15.77
N ARG A 42 -17.19 12.88 15.32
CA ARG A 42 -16.93 12.60 13.90
C ARG A 42 -17.72 11.38 13.46
N VAL A 43 -18.39 11.51 12.33
CA VAL A 43 -19.11 10.43 11.64
C VAL A 43 -18.67 10.37 10.19
N TYR A 44 -18.31 9.18 9.75
CA TYR A 44 -17.83 8.90 8.41
C TYR A 44 -18.98 8.29 7.62
N SER A 45 -19.17 8.75 6.40
CA SER A 45 -20.19 8.21 5.49
C SER A 45 -19.70 6.93 4.80
N GLY A 46 -20.60 6.25 4.08
CA GLY A 46 -20.20 5.18 3.16
C GLY A 46 -19.20 5.64 2.07
N ARG A 47 -19.26 6.92 1.67
CA ARG A 47 -18.28 7.52 0.75
C ARG A 47 -16.91 7.60 1.40
N ASP A 48 -16.82 8.09 2.64
CA ASP A 48 -15.56 8.15 3.38
C ASP A 48 -14.96 6.75 3.59
N ARG A 49 -15.79 5.76 3.93
CA ARG A 49 -15.35 4.36 4.03
C ARG A 49 -14.74 3.86 2.71
N THR A 50 -15.38 4.19 1.59
CA THR A 50 -14.89 3.80 0.25
C THR A 50 -13.60 4.51 -0.10
N ARG A 51 -13.50 5.83 0.18
CA ARG A 51 -12.28 6.62 0.01
C ARG A 51 -11.14 6.06 0.85
N LEU A 52 -11.37 5.73 2.13
CA LEU A 52 -10.36 5.12 3.01
C LEU A 52 -9.85 3.79 2.45
N LYS A 53 -10.75 2.91 2.00
CA LYS A 53 -10.37 1.63 1.36
C LYS A 53 -9.46 1.85 0.15
N LEU A 54 -9.79 2.81 -0.70
CA LEU A 54 -9.01 3.14 -1.89
C LEU A 54 -7.67 3.80 -1.55
N THR A 55 -7.64 4.69 -0.56
CA THR A 55 -6.40 5.28 -0.04
C THR A 55 -5.43 4.22 0.44
N LEU A 56 -5.89 3.26 1.24
CA LEU A 56 -5.04 2.18 1.75
C LEU A 56 -4.54 1.28 0.61
N ARG A 57 -5.38 1.01 -0.40
CA ARG A 57 -4.96 0.25 -1.58
C ARG A 57 -3.90 1.00 -2.40
N GLY A 58 -4.11 2.30 -2.64
CA GLY A 58 -3.13 3.14 -3.35
C GLY A 58 -1.78 3.19 -2.64
N LYS A 59 -1.79 3.35 -1.31
CA LYS A 59 -0.56 3.29 -0.51
C LYS A 59 0.18 1.97 -0.65
N ARG A 60 -0.53 0.84 -0.67
CA ARG A 60 0.06 -0.50 -0.87
C ARG A 60 0.66 -0.69 -2.26
N LEU A 61 0.14 0.01 -3.26
CA LEU A 61 0.64 -0.02 -4.64
C LEU A 61 1.78 1.00 -4.90
N GLY A 62 2.22 1.71 -3.86
CA GLY A 62 3.33 2.65 -3.95
C GLY A 62 2.94 4.08 -4.29
N PHE A 63 1.66 4.38 -4.49
CA PHE A 63 1.22 5.75 -4.79
C PHE A 63 1.46 6.71 -3.60
N THR A 64 1.75 7.94 -3.96
CA THR A 64 1.79 9.10 -3.07
C THR A 64 0.37 9.52 -2.65
N LEU A 65 0.26 10.28 -1.57
CA LEU A 65 -1.06 10.76 -1.11
C LEU A 65 -1.68 11.78 -2.09
N SER A 66 -0.85 12.51 -2.84
CA SER A 66 -1.30 13.42 -3.91
C SER A 66 -1.94 12.65 -5.06
N GLU A 67 -1.26 11.62 -5.59
CA GLU A 67 -1.80 10.79 -6.68
C GLU A 67 -3.10 10.09 -6.26
N ILE A 68 -3.14 9.59 -5.01
CA ILE A 68 -4.35 8.99 -4.44
C ILE A 68 -5.48 10.03 -4.37
N ARG A 69 -5.20 11.28 -3.99
CA ARG A 69 -6.22 12.33 -3.92
C ARG A 69 -6.78 12.64 -5.31
N GLU A 70 -5.91 12.77 -6.29
CA GLU A 70 -6.30 12.99 -7.69
C GLU A 70 -7.21 11.86 -8.16
N LEU A 71 -6.79 10.61 -7.98
CA LEU A 71 -7.58 9.41 -8.24
C LEU A 71 -8.98 9.42 -7.63
N LEU A 72 -9.08 9.77 -6.35
CA LEU A 72 -10.36 9.82 -5.66
C LEU A 72 -11.26 10.92 -6.23
N ASN A 73 -10.68 12.05 -6.64
CA ASN A 73 -11.42 13.14 -7.27
C ASN A 73 -11.89 12.75 -8.69
N LEU A 74 -11.08 12.01 -9.45
CA LEU A 74 -11.47 11.45 -10.76
C LEU A 74 -12.71 10.56 -10.64
N TYR A 75 -12.76 9.74 -9.60
CA TYR A 75 -13.88 8.82 -9.37
C TYR A 75 -15.19 9.53 -9.01
N GLU A 76 -15.10 10.77 -8.53
CA GLU A 76 -16.22 11.56 -8.04
C GLU A 76 -16.68 12.65 -9.02
N SER A 77 -15.91 12.91 -10.09
CA SER A 77 -16.26 13.87 -11.15
C SER A 77 -16.86 13.15 -12.36
N PRO A 78 -18.12 13.44 -12.75
CA PRO A 78 -18.74 12.86 -13.93
C PRO A 78 -18.28 13.50 -15.26
N THR A 79 -17.42 14.52 -15.22
CA THR A 79 -17.08 15.32 -16.42
C THR A 79 -15.56 15.34 -16.64
N ASP A 80 -15.16 15.05 -17.88
CA ASP A 80 -13.78 15.03 -18.41
C ASP A 80 -12.91 13.80 -18.07
N THR A 81 -13.55 12.63 -18.09
CA THR A 81 -12.98 11.35 -17.64
C THR A 81 -11.85 10.82 -18.53
N VAL A 82 -11.84 11.09 -19.84
CA VAL A 82 -10.94 10.37 -20.77
C VAL A 82 -9.49 10.84 -20.65
N SER A 83 -9.21 12.14 -20.75
CA SER A 83 -7.85 12.69 -20.62
C SER A 83 -7.26 12.40 -19.24
N GLN A 84 -8.10 12.47 -18.21
CA GLN A 84 -7.71 12.18 -16.84
C GLN A 84 -7.42 10.68 -16.62
N LEU A 85 -8.22 9.79 -17.22
CA LEU A 85 -7.93 8.34 -17.23
C LEU A 85 -6.64 8.02 -17.98
N HIS A 86 -6.35 8.69 -19.09
CA HIS A 86 -5.08 8.51 -19.80
C HIS A 86 -3.88 8.91 -18.96
N ALA A 87 -3.93 10.07 -18.30
CA ALA A 87 -2.87 10.50 -17.38
C ALA A 87 -2.69 9.48 -16.25
N PHE A 88 -3.79 8.99 -15.68
CA PHE A 88 -3.72 8.01 -14.61
C PHE A 88 -3.21 6.63 -15.07
N LEU A 89 -3.57 6.18 -16.28
CA LEU A 89 -3.00 4.97 -16.87
C LEU A 89 -1.49 5.08 -17.05
N ALA A 90 -0.97 6.26 -17.41
CA ALA A 90 0.45 6.51 -17.49
C ALA A 90 1.13 6.38 -16.11
N THR A 91 0.55 6.96 -15.06
CA THR A 91 1.05 6.80 -13.68
C THR A 91 1.04 5.33 -13.24
N ILE A 92 -0.05 4.57 -13.50
CA ILE A 92 -0.08 3.13 -13.19
C ILE A 92 1.05 2.39 -13.92
N ALA A 93 1.26 2.69 -15.21
CA ALA A 93 2.29 2.03 -16.00
C ALA A 93 3.69 2.28 -15.43
N GLU A 94 3.99 3.52 -15.02
CA GLU A 94 5.27 3.89 -14.40
C GLU A 94 5.50 3.13 -13.08
N HIS A 95 4.49 3.11 -12.19
CA HIS A 95 4.58 2.36 -10.94
C HIS A 95 4.77 0.86 -11.17
N ARG A 96 4.06 0.30 -12.17
CA ARG A 96 4.19 -1.10 -12.54
C ARG A 96 5.61 -1.42 -13.01
N GLU A 97 6.18 -0.58 -13.88
CA GLU A 97 7.53 -0.75 -14.40
C GLU A 97 8.59 -0.68 -13.29
N VAL A 98 8.42 0.21 -12.31
CA VAL A 98 9.29 0.26 -11.12
C VAL A 98 9.23 -1.05 -10.33
N LEU A 99 8.02 -1.58 -10.08
CA LEU A 99 7.85 -2.84 -9.33
C LEU A 99 8.40 -4.05 -10.10
N GLU A 100 8.22 -4.08 -11.43
CA GLU A 100 8.76 -5.15 -12.28
C GLU A 100 10.29 -5.15 -12.25
N ARG A 101 10.95 -3.98 -12.35
CA ARG A 101 12.41 -3.87 -12.17
C ARG A 101 12.88 -4.34 -10.79
N GLN A 102 12.18 -3.92 -9.72
CA GLN A 102 12.51 -4.35 -8.36
C GLN A 102 12.40 -5.87 -8.20
N LEU A 103 11.44 -6.51 -8.88
CA LEU A 103 11.28 -7.96 -8.88
C LEU A 103 12.45 -8.64 -9.62
N GLU A 104 12.88 -8.10 -10.75
CA GLU A 104 14.05 -8.59 -11.49
C GLU A 104 15.33 -8.51 -10.64
N ASP A 105 15.59 -7.36 -10.03
CA ASP A 105 16.75 -7.16 -9.15
C ASP A 105 16.73 -8.11 -7.94
N LEU A 106 15.55 -8.31 -7.35
CA LEU A 106 15.37 -9.22 -6.21
C LEU A 106 15.63 -10.67 -6.62
N ASN A 107 15.17 -11.09 -7.80
CA ASN A 107 15.41 -12.44 -8.32
C ASN A 107 16.91 -12.67 -8.58
N ALA A 108 17.61 -11.70 -9.18
CA ALA A 108 19.07 -11.77 -9.37
C ALA A 108 19.80 -11.90 -8.03
N THR A 109 19.41 -11.09 -7.03
CA THR A 109 19.99 -11.16 -5.68
C THR A 109 19.76 -12.53 -5.03
N LEU A 110 18.57 -13.11 -5.19
CA LEU A 110 18.26 -14.44 -4.66
C LEU A 110 19.08 -15.54 -5.33
N GLU A 111 19.34 -15.42 -6.63
CA GLU A 111 20.20 -16.36 -7.37
C GLU A 111 21.64 -16.29 -6.86
N ASP A 112 22.20 -15.08 -6.70
CA ASP A 112 23.54 -14.88 -6.15
C ASP A 112 23.68 -15.51 -4.75
N LEU A 113 22.69 -15.27 -3.88
CA LEU A 113 22.66 -15.86 -2.53
C LEU A 113 22.62 -17.39 -2.57
N ALA A 114 21.84 -17.98 -3.48
CA ALA A 114 21.75 -19.44 -3.63
C ALA A 114 23.09 -20.04 -4.12
N GLN A 115 23.79 -19.34 -5.02
CA GLN A 115 25.12 -19.74 -5.49
C GLN A 115 26.13 -19.71 -4.34
N TYR A 116 26.18 -18.62 -3.56
CA TYR A 116 27.05 -18.52 -2.40
C TYR A 116 26.74 -19.58 -1.34
N GLU A 117 25.47 -19.85 -1.06
CA GLU A 117 25.06 -20.90 -0.15
C GLU A 117 25.58 -22.28 -0.61
N THR A 118 25.44 -22.57 -1.90
CA THR A 118 25.91 -23.83 -2.50
C THR A 118 27.43 -23.96 -2.37
N GLN A 119 28.19 -22.89 -2.65
CA GLN A 119 29.64 -22.87 -2.52
C GLN A 119 30.09 -23.10 -1.07
N CYS A 120 29.47 -22.41 -0.11
CA CYS A 120 29.75 -22.60 1.30
C CYS A 120 29.50 -24.04 1.75
N ARG A 121 28.37 -24.65 1.32
CA ARG A 121 28.06 -26.06 1.62
C ARG A 121 29.08 -27.02 1.03
N ALA A 122 29.52 -26.79 -0.21
CA ALA A 122 30.54 -27.62 -0.85
C ALA A 122 31.89 -27.55 -0.12
N MET A 123 32.33 -26.34 0.26
CA MET A 123 33.58 -26.15 1.01
C MET A 123 33.53 -26.83 2.39
N LEU A 124 32.40 -26.74 3.10
CA LEU A 124 32.21 -27.43 4.38
C LEU A 124 32.24 -28.95 4.24
N ALA A 125 31.66 -29.50 3.18
CA ALA A 125 31.67 -30.95 2.92
C ALA A 125 33.10 -31.46 2.65
N VAL A 126 33.87 -30.73 1.83
CA VAL A 126 35.29 -31.08 1.54
C VAL A 126 36.13 -31.02 2.82
N ASN A 127 35.99 -29.96 3.63
CA ASN A 127 36.74 -29.82 4.87
C ASN A 127 36.33 -30.85 5.93
N GLY A 128 35.05 -31.21 6.02
CA GLY A 128 34.57 -32.27 6.91
C GLY A 128 35.10 -33.66 6.52
N ALA A 129 35.15 -33.97 5.22
CA ALA A 129 35.73 -35.22 4.73
C ALA A 129 37.23 -35.31 5.02
N ALA A 130 37.98 -34.22 4.80
CA ALA A 130 39.42 -34.16 5.07
C ALA A 130 39.77 -34.27 6.56
N GLN A 131 38.85 -33.92 7.47
CA GLN A 131 39.02 -34.10 8.91
C GLN A 131 38.70 -35.54 9.36
N ALA A 132 37.72 -36.19 8.73
CA ALA A 132 37.35 -37.57 9.03
C ALA A 132 38.41 -38.59 8.60
N GLU A 133 39.14 -38.35 7.51
CA GLU A 133 40.23 -39.23 7.05
C GLU A 133 41.52 -39.12 7.90
N ARG A 134 41.64 -38.06 8.72
CA ARG A 134 42.81 -37.82 9.59
C ARG A 134 42.61 -38.27 11.03
N SER A 135 41.42 -38.80 11.35
CA SER A 135 41.02 -39.27 12.69
C SER A 135 40.96 -40.79 12.73
#